data_AF-A0A1H9W8S4-F1
#
_entry.id   AF-A0A1H9W8S4-F1
#
_cell.length_a   1.000
_cell.length_b   1.000
_cell.length_c   1.000
_cell.angle_alpha   90.00
_cell.angle_beta   90.00
_cell.angle_gamma   90.00
#
_symmetry.space_group_name_H-M   'P 1'
#
loop_
_entity.id
_entity.type
_entity.pdbx_description
1 polymer ?
#
loop_
_entity_poly.entity_id
_entity_poly.type
_entity_poly.pdbx_seq_one_letter_code
_entity_poly.pdbx_strand_id
1 'polypeptide(L)'
;MPAAKKTKPNTAKDEFNIEDLENISIEEAFKRVDDVISAMQEDDITLEDSFRRYKEGMDLLKTAGSLIDKVEKDALKISEDGELEIFEDDEE
;
A
#
# COMPACT_ATOMS: atom_id res chain seq x y z
N MET A 1 -2.78 -36.19 -29.88
CA MET A 1 -2.65 -34.77 -29.48
C MET A 1 -2.56 -34.74 -27.96
N PRO A 2 -1.43 -34.35 -27.34
CA PRO A 2 -1.35 -34.28 -25.89
C PRO A 2 -1.87 -32.94 -25.39
N ALA A 3 -2.70 -32.99 -24.34
CA ALA A 3 -3.29 -31.84 -23.68
C ALA A 3 -2.22 -31.01 -22.94
N ALA A 4 -2.11 -29.73 -23.27
CA ALA A 4 -1.34 -28.77 -22.49
C ALA A 4 -2.12 -28.45 -21.20
N LYS A 5 -1.64 -29.01 -20.08
CA LYS A 5 -1.98 -28.58 -18.73
C LYS A 5 -1.49 -27.13 -18.58
N LYS A 6 -2.38 -26.15 -18.75
CA LYS A 6 -2.10 -24.80 -18.27
C LYS A 6 -2.27 -24.81 -16.76
N THR A 7 -1.13 -24.60 -16.13
CA THR A 7 -0.86 -24.55 -14.70
C THR A 7 -1.80 -23.58 -13.98
N LYS A 8 -2.30 -24.02 -12.83
CA LYS A 8 -3.05 -23.21 -11.87
C LYS A 8 -2.23 -21.98 -11.46
N PRO A 9 -2.83 -20.80 -11.26
CA PRO A 9 -2.16 -19.73 -10.53
C PRO A 9 -1.85 -20.23 -9.12
N ASN A 10 -0.61 -19.99 -8.71
CA ASN A 10 0.02 -20.49 -7.50
C ASN A 10 -0.41 -19.64 -6.30
N THR A 11 -1.51 -20.01 -5.63
CA THR A 11 -2.11 -19.29 -4.50
C THR A 11 -1.43 -19.58 -3.15
N ALA A 12 -0.11 -19.57 -3.07
CA ALA A 12 0.58 -20.01 -1.84
C ALA A 12 1.84 -19.21 -1.45
N LYS A 13 1.98 -17.94 -1.88
CA LYS A 13 3.18 -17.15 -1.53
C LYS A 13 2.96 -15.77 -0.93
N ASP A 14 1.73 -15.26 -0.89
CA ASP A 14 1.46 -13.91 -0.38
C ASP A 14 0.62 -13.99 0.90
N GLU A 15 1.22 -14.48 1.99
CA GLU A 15 0.69 -14.21 3.32
C GLU A 15 1.12 -12.79 3.69
N PHE A 16 0.17 -11.86 3.75
CA PHE A 16 0.40 -10.49 4.19
C PHE A 16 0.95 -10.49 5.63
N ASN A 17 2.21 -10.08 5.79
CA ASN A 17 2.84 -9.91 7.09
C ASN A 17 2.93 -8.42 7.45
N ILE A 18 2.47 -8.08 8.66
CA ILE A 18 2.49 -6.73 9.20
C ILE A 18 3.93 -6.20 9.33
N GLU A 19 4.91 -7.09 9.54
CA GLU A 19 6.34 -6.75 9.64
C GLU A 19 6.90 -6.19 8.31
N ASP A 20 6.32 -6.57 7.16
CA ASP A 20 6.76 -6.06 5.86
C ASP A 20 6.32 -4.61 5.63
N LEU A 21 5.36 -4.08 6.40
CA LEU A 21 4.89 -2.69 6.29
C LEU A 21 5.92 -1.68 6.75
N GLU A 22 6.85 -2.04 7.64
CA GLU A 22 7.80 -1.10 8.22
C GLU A 22 8.89 -0.63 7.24
N ASN A 23 9.00 -1.25 6.05
CA ASN A 23 10.07 -0.98 5.08
C ASN A 23 9.60 -0.74 3.63
N ILE A 24 8.31 -0.48 3.38
CA ILE A 24 7.82 -0.15 2.03
C ILE A 24 7.90 1.35 1.74
N SER A 25 7.98 1.71 0.45
CA SER A 25 7.85 3.11 0.00
C SER A 25 6.38 3.52 -0.08
N ILE A 26 6.13 4.83 -0.23
CA ILE A 26 4.77 5.37 -0.41
C ILE A 26 4.12 4.79 -1.67
N GLU A 27 4.86 4.71 -2.78
CA GLU A 27 4.36 4.16 -4.05
C GLU A 27 4.02 2.68 -3.94
N GLU A 28 4.85 1.91 -3.23
CA GLU A 28 4.60 0.49 -2.99
C GLU A 28 3.39 0.29 -2.08
N ALA A 29 3.19 1.15 -1.08
CA ALA A 29 1.98 1.12 -0.24
C ALA A 29 0.72 1.35 -1.07
N PHE A 30 0.70 2.38 -1.93
CA PHE A 30 -0.44 2.64 -2.82
C PHE A 30 -0.69 1.51 -3.82
N LYS A 31 0.37 0.95 -4.41
CA LYS A 31 0.25 -0.19 -5.32
C LYS A 31 -0.40 -1.39 -4.65
N ARG A 32 -0.02 -1.71 -3.40
CA ARG A 32 -0.65 -2.79 -2.63
C ARG A 32 -2.11 -2.48 -2.28
N VAL A 33 -2.46 -1.22 -2.03
CA VAL A 33 -3.87 -0.83 -1.86
C VAL A 33 -4.66 -1.09 -3.15
N ASP A 34 -4.11 -0.76 -4.32
CA ASP A 34 -4.76 -1.08 -5.61
C ASP A 34 -4.92 -2.58 -5.84
N ASP A 35 -3.92 -3.38 -5.46
CA ASP A 35 -3.98 -4.84 -5.50
C ASP A 35 -5.08 -5.38 -4.57
N VAL A 36 -5.19 -4.83 -3.35
CA VAL A 36 -6.27 -5.15 -2.39
C VAL A 36 -7.63 -4.81 -2.97
N ILE A 37 -7.81 -3.62 -3.55
CA ILE A 37 -9.07 -3.20 -4.18
C ILE A 37 -9.43 -4.13 -5.34
N SER A 38 -8.45 -4.46 -6.18
CA SER A 38 -8.64 -5.37 -7.32
C SER A 38 -9.09 -6.75 -6.85
N ALA A 39 -8.45 -7.29 -5.81
CA ALA A 39 -8.82 -8.58 -5.24
C ALA A 39 -10.20 -8.54 -4.56
N MET A 40 -10.62 -7.40 -4.01
CA MET A 40 -11.97 -7.22 -3.46
C MET A 40 -13.07 -7.12 -4.53
N GLN A 41 -12.71 -6.86 -5.79
CA GLN A 41 -13.64 -6.79 -6.91
C GLN A 41 -13.84 -8.15 -7.62
N GLU A 42 -13.13 -9.19 -7.19
CA GLU A 42 -13.31 -10.55 -7.72
C GLU A 42 -14.71 -11.09 -7.40
N ASP A 43 -15.39 -11.66 -8.40
CA ASP A 43 -16.77 -12.15 -8.27
C ASP A 43 -16.93 -13.30 -7.26
N ASP A 44 -15.85 -14.03 -6.95
CA ASP A 44 -15.82 -15.19 -6.07
C ASP A 44 -15.19 -14.93 -4.69
N ILE A 45 -14.96 -13.66 -4.33
CA ILE A 45 -14.46 -13.32 -3.00
C ILE A 45 -15.45 -13.70 -1.90
N THR A 46 -14.97 -14.39 -0.87
CA THR A 46 -15.78 -14.69 0.31
C THR A 46 -15.81 -13.51 1.28
N LEU A 47 -16.87 -13.39 2.08
CA LEU A 47 -17.01 -12.31 3.05
C LEU A 47 -15.84 -12.24 4.06
N GLU A 48 -15.36 -13.39 4.54
CA GLU A 48 -14.20 -13.47 5.44
C GLU A 48 -12.94 -12.92 4.78
N ASP A 49 -12.75 -13.27 3.52
CA ASP A 49 -11.66 -12.80 2.68
C ASP A 49 -11.76 -11.31 2.37
N SER A 50 -12.98 -10.78 2.18
CA SER A 50 -13.23 -9.34 2.04
C SER A 50 -12.88 -8.59 3.31
N PHE A 51 -13.21 -9.12 4.49
CA PHE A 51 -12.83 -8.50 5.77
C PHE A 51 -11.32 -8.49 5.99
N ARG A 52 -10.63 -9.59 5.65
CA ARG A 52 -9.17 -9.66 5.73
C ARG A 52 -8.50 -8.63 4.84
N ARG A 53 -8.91 -8.57 3.57
CA ARG A 53 -8.42 -7.59 2.58
C ARG A 53 -8.74 -6.15 2.96
N TYR A 54 -9.94 -5.88 3.49
CA TYR A 54 -10.28 -4.55 3.99
C TYR A 54 -9.34 -4.11 5.12
N LYS A 55 -9.07 -4.99 6.10
CA LYS A 55 -8.14 -4.69 7.19
C LYS A 55 -6.73 -4.41 6.66
N GLU A 56 -6.25 -5.25 5.75
CA GLU A 56 -4.98 -5.07 5.05
C GLU A 56 -4.89 -3.70 4.35
N GLY A 57 -5.90 -3.33 3.57
CA GLY A 57 -5.98 -2.02 2.92
C GLY A 57 -5.96 -0.86 3.92
N MET A 58 -6.68 -0.98 5.04
CA MET A 58 -6.66 0.05 6.09
C MET A 58 -5.29 0.20 6.75
N ASP A 59 -4.57 -0.89 6.97
CA ASP A 59 -3.25 -0.84 7.57
C ASP A 59 -2.22 -0.29 6.58
N LEU A 60 -2.31 -0.63 5.28
CA LEU A 60 -1.51 -0.02 4.21
C LEU A 60 -1.72 1.50 4.12
N LEU A 61 -2.97 1.98 4.20
CA LEU A 61 -3.27 3.43 4.18
C LEU A 61 -2.67 4.17 5.39
N LYS A 62 -2.72 3.57 6.59
CA LYS A 62 -2.07 4.15 7.77
C LYS A 62 -0.56 4.24 7.61
N THR A 63 0.05 3.20 7.04
CA THR A 63 1.49 3.18 6.74
C THR A 63 1.85 4.27 5.73
N ALA A 64 1.09 4.40 4.64
CA ALA A 64 1.30 5.46 3.66
C ALA A 64 1.21 6.85 4.29
N GLY A 65 0.19 7.10 5.13
CA GLY A 65 0.06 8.36 5.87
C GLY A 65 1.28 8.64 6.78
N SER A 66 1.73 7.62 7.52
CA SER A 66 2.90 7.74 8.40
C SER A 66 4.20 8.02 7.64
N LEU A 67 4.35 7.48 6.43
CA LEU A 67 5.49 7.74 5.56
C LEU A 67 5.45 9.18 5.00
N ILE A 68 4.26 9.68 4.63
CA ILE A 68 4.07 11.07 4.17
C ILE A 68 4.42 12.04 5.30
N ASP A 69 3.90 11.83 6.51
CA ASP A 69 4.22 12.65 7.69
C ASP A 69 5.73 12.71 7.97
N LYS A 70 6.44 11.60 7.70
CA LYS A 70 7.90 11.54 7.86
C LYS A 70 8.60 12.39 6.81
N VAL A 71 8.19 12.28 5.54
CA VAL A 71 8.74 13.09 4.44
C VAL A 71 8.50 14.57 4.69
N GLU A 72 7.31 14.96 5.16
CA GLU A 72 7.00 16.35 5.52
C GLU A 72 7.94 16.87 6.63
N LYS A 73 8.12 16.08 7.71
CA LYS A 73 9.04 16.45 8.80
C LYS A 73 10.50 16.55 8.35
N ASP A 74 10.94 15.65 7.48
CA ASP A 74 12.30 15.66 6.97
C ASP A 74 12.50 16.85 6.00
N ALA A 75 11.49 17.21 5.20
CA ALA A 75 11.50 18.41 4.37
C ALA A 75 11.61 19.68 5.23
N LEU A 76 10.85 19.78 6.34
CA LEU A 76 10.95 20.89 7.28
C LEU A 76 12.34 21.01 7.91
N LYS A 77 12.98 19.90 8.29
CA LYS A 77 14.35 19.93 8.85
C LYS A 77 15.41 20.35 7.83
N ILE A 78 15.32 19.85 6.59
CA ILE A 78 16.21 20.26 5.49
C ILE A 78 16.14 21.77 5.31
N SER A 79 14.94 22.32 5.45
CA SER A 79 14.69 23.74 5.30
C SER A 79 15.26 24.57 6.48
N GLU A 80 15.35 24.01 7.69
CA GLU A 80 15.98 24.63 8.87
C GLU A 80 17.52 24.70 8.74
N ASP A 81 18.15 23.77 8.01
CA ASP A 81 19.59 23.72 7.75
C ASP A 81 20.08 24.67 6.62
N GLY A 82 19.22 25.54 6.09
CA GLY A 82 19.68 26.81 5.49
C GLY A 82 19.29 27.15 4.05
N GLU A 83 18.10 26.78 3.57
CA GLU A 83 17.20 27.71 2.85
C GLU A 83 15.80 27.08 2.65
N LEU A 84 14.77 27.89 2.89
CA LEU A 84 13.39 27.51 3.24
C LEU A 84 12.41 28.14 2.24
N GLU A 85 11.81 27.35 1.34
CA GLU A 85 10.60 27.77 0.59
C GLU A 85 9.40 27.05 1.22
N ILE A 86 8.50 27.84 1.80
CA ILE A 86 7.28 27.36 2.45
C ILE A 86 6.32 26.98 1.32
N PHE A 87 5.96 25.71 1.21
CA PHE A 87 4.77 25.32 0.47
C PHE A 87 3.57 25.69 1.35
N GLU A 88 3.13 26.94 1.25
CA GLU A 88 1.82 27.33 1.74
C GLU A 88 0.81 26.62 0.83
N ASP A 89 0.16 25.57 1.35
CA ASP A 89 -1.09 25.07 0.76
C ASP A 89 -2.09 26.23 0.88
N ASP A 90 -2.15 27.06 -0.16
CA ASP A 90 -3.24 28.01 -0.41
C ASP A 90 -4.51 27.19 -0.68
N GLU A 91 -5.13 26.65 0.38
CA GLU A 91 -6.54 26.27 0.34
C GLU A 91 -7.39 27.54 0.21
N GLU A 92 -7.80 27.89 -1.02
CA GLU A 92 -8.98 28.73 -1.31
C GLU A 92 -10.30 27.93 -1.22
#